data_AF-A0A064CLF2-F1
#
_entry.id   AF-A0A064CLF2-F1
#
_cell.length_a   1.000
_cell.length_b   1.000
_cell.length_c   1.000
_cell.angle_alpha   90.00
_cell.angle_beta   90.00
_cell.angle_gamma   90.00
#
_symmetry.space_group_name_H-M   'P 1'
#
loop_
_entity.id
_entity.type
_entity.pdbx_description
1 polymer ?
#
loop_
_entity_poly.entity_id
_entity_poly.type
_entity_poly.pdbx_seq_one_letter_code
_entity_poly.pdbx_strand_id
1 'polypeptide(L)'
;MLLGALVSSALTLGTLGEAPAANASCISAFGIGNGGGCTSNLTSFAIAIGTNATANAGNGFFSGAISLGASAATATTFSFLSFAVANGEQARASTLPGLLNFAWQQGPGSSAALGALNFAIGMMMNGAGPQSTGVAGLGNIALQIGPGTMTNIGSLNLTLASALAGDGSKATNAGGFGNLALNVGDAGTAWTQGFFSSATNFLGDSIVRAQGILTAAGNILGNGNTVSSWGPFPNTTLSLAFNFFGDNNTVTAGWGPFAIAGAISQSLKTITRSLPGIDINGVIAGGAAAVGSSKQVATPAAASDGSASAATTTASAAGTKKATSSRGNGQKRATSPSPSSGNSSKGVAKSARAGSSGKKSAN
;
A
#
# COMPACT_ATOMS: atom_id res chain seq x y z
N MET A 1 -8.02 8.08 -0.13
CA MET A 1 -8.28 6.93 0.77
C MET A 1 -7.07 6.01 0.68
N LEU A 2 -6.15 6.04 1.65
CA LEU A 2 -4.83 5.39 1.54
C LEU A 2 -4.57 4.35 2.65
N LEU A 3 -5.60 4.00 3.44
CA LEU A 3 -5.47 3.40 4.77
C LEU A 3 -5.78 1.90 4.86
N GLY A 4 -6.22 1.28 3.77
CA GLY A 4 -6.59 -0.14 3.77
C GLY A 4 -5.37 -1.04 3.65
N ALA A 5 -4.78 -1.08 2.44
CA ALA A 5 -4.11 -2.29 1.97
C ALA A 5 -2.84 -2.72 2.72
N LEU A 6 -2.19 -1.91 3.58
CA LEU A 6 -0.87 -2.21 4.21
C LEU A 6 -0.91 -3.05 5.51
N VAL A 7 -1.68 -4.17 5.57
CA VAL A 7 -1.71 -5.05 6.78
C VAL A 7 -0.98 -6.37 6.63
N SER A 8 -1.25 -7.16 5.58
CA SER A 8 -0.72 -8.54 5.45
C SER A 8 0.78 -8.66 5.16
N SER A 9 1.54 -7.60 5.43
CA SER A 9 2.98 -7.45 5.18
C SER A 9 3.65 -8.59 5.84
N ALA A 10 3.63 -8.50 7.15
CA ALA A 10 4.22 -9.38 8.11
C ALA A 10 3.59 -10.77 8.02
N LEU A 11 3.24 -11.45 6.92
CA LEU A 11 2.51 -12.75 6.82
C LEU A 11 3.40 -14.09 6.51
N THR A 12 3.08 -15.02 5.57
CA THR A 12 3.74 -16.24 4.89
C THR A 12 4.33 -17.55 5.54
N LEU A 13 5.63 -17.66 5.87
CA LEU A 13 6.55 -18.80 5.48
C LEU A 13 6.79 -20.03 6.45
N GLY A 14 6.54 -20.02 7.76
CA GLY A 14 7.21 -20.94 8.73
C GLY A 14 6.47 -22.14 9.37
N THR A 15 5.81 -23.01 8.61
CA THR A 15 5.19 -24.23 9.18
C THR A 15 6.15 -25.28 9.74
N LEU A 16 5.91 -25.68 11.01
CA LEU A 16 6.11 -27.03 11.56
C LEU A 16 7.44 -27.73 11.20
N GLY A 17 8.51 -27.33 11.87
CA GLY A 17 9.68 -28.20 12.06
C GLY A 17 9.79 -28.57 13.54
N GLU A 18 10.02 -29.84 13.87
CA GLU A 18 10.50 -30.20 15.22
C GLU A 18 12.03 -30.10 15.21
N ALA A 19 12.59 -29.29 16.12
CA ALA A 19 14.02 -28.99 16.12
C ALA A 19 14.82 -29.99 16.99
N PRO A 20 16.16 -30.06 16.84
CA PRO A 20 17.00 -30.97 17.61
C PRO A 20 16.89 -30.80 19.14
N ALA A 21 17.20 -31.86 19.89
CA ALA A 21 17.12 -31.90 21.36
C ALA A 21 17.73 -30.64 22.02
N ALA A 22 16.87 -29.81 22.59
CA ALA A 22 17.20 -28.44 22.95
C ALA A 22 17.57 -28.29 24.44
N ASN A 23 18.60 -27.49 24.72
CA ASN A 23 18.84 -26.92 26.05
C ASN A 23 17.82 -25.78 26.30
N ALA A 24 16.55 -26.15 26.50
CA ALA A 24 15.44 -25.21 26.55
C ALA A 24 14.60 -25.30 27.83
N SER A 25 14.32 -24.11 28.41
CA SER A 25 13.43 -23.92 29.55
C SER A 25 12.00 -23.70 29.08
N CYS A 26 11.04 -24.46 29.61
CA CYS A 26 9.70 -24.60 29.00
C CYS A 26 8.60 -24.73 30.07
N ILE A 27 7.44 -24.11 29.83
CA ILE A 27 6.43 -23.85 30.87
C ILE A 27 5.03 -24.30 30.43
N SER A 28 4.43 -25.26 31.13
CA SER A 28 3.17 -25.94 30.79
C SER A 28 1.97 -25.40 31.56
N ALA A 29 1.00 -24.81 30.86
CA ALA A 29 -0.08 -24.05 31.51
C ALA A 29 -1.29 -24.88 31.97
N PHE A 30 -1.59 -26.04 31.34
CA PHE A 30 -2.75 -26.87 31.70
C PHE A 30 -2.53 -28.39 31.51
N GLY A 31 -1.44 -28.95 32.05
CA GLY A 31 -1.42 -30.39 32.38
C GLY A 31 -0.06 -31.08 32.28
N ILE A 32 0.44 -31.32 31.06
CA ILE A 32 1.61 -32.18 30.82
C ILE A 32 2.57 -31.47 29.86
N GLY A 33 3.81 -31.25 30.31
CA GLY A 33 4.87 -30.56 29.56
C GLY A 33 6.16 -30.55 30.36
N ASN A 34 7.30 -30.85 29.72
CA ASN A 34 8.42 -31.49 30.42
C ASN A 34 9.82 -31.03 29.96
N GLY A 35 9.95 -29.77 29.55
CA GLY A 35 11.19 -29.22 28.96
C GLY A 35 11.26 -29.32 27.42
N GLY A 36 12.36 -28.87 26.83
CA GLY A 36 12.66 -28.91 25.37
C GLY A 36 11.85 -27.94 24.50
N GLY A 37 10.55 -27.85 24.75
CA GLY A 37 9.67 -26.81 24.21
C GLY A 37 8.18 -27.17 24.25
N CYS A 38 7.89 -28.45 24.43
CA CYS A 38 6.55 -29.00 24.47
C CYS A 38 5.90 -28.78 25.84
N THR A 39 4.78 -28.05 25.87
CA THR A 39 4.05 -27.68 27.10
C THR A 39 2.57 -27.61 26.77
N SER A 40 1.61 -28.03 27.60
CA SER A 40 0.24 -28.32 27.11
C SER A 40 -0.91 -27.93 28.04
N ASN A 41 -2.09 -27.89 27.43
CA ASN A 41 -3.46 -27.94 27.94
C ASN A 41 -4.00 -29.36 27.71
N LEU A 42 -5.17 -29.69 28.26
CA LEU A 42 -6.03 -30.77 27.75
C LEU A 42 -6.34 -30.58 26.24
N THR A 43 -6.28 -29.34 25.73
CA THR A 43 -6.78 -28.91 24.40
C THR A 43 -6.06 -27.66 23.80
N SER A 44 -4.71 -27.62 23.76
CA SER A 44 -3.79 -26.63 23.11
C SER A 44 -2.39 -26.62 23.77
N PHE A 45 -1.32 -26.06 23.19
CA PHE A 45 0.05 -26.27 23.74
C PHE A 45 1.14 -25.13 23.50
N ALA A 46 2.05 -24.88 24.46
CA ALA A 46 3.50 -24.59 24.33
C ALA A 46 4.17 -23.19 24.53
N ILE A 47 5.24 -23.18 25.34
CA ILE A 47 6.28 -22.12 25.41
C ILE A 47 7.69 -22.75 25.54
N ALA A 48 8.63 -22.35 24.68
CA ALA A 48 9.98 -22.90 24.55
C ALA A 48 11.06 -21.80 24.51
N ILE A 49 12.14 -21.92 25.29
CA ILE A 49 13.21 -20.89 25.37
C ILE A 49 14.60 -21.54 25.38
N GLY A 50 15.34 -21.43 24.28
CA GLY A 50 16.69 -21.99 24.07
C GLY A 50 17.01 -22.18 22.58
N THR A 51 18.28 -22.41 22.23
CA THR A 51 18.64 -22.82 20.85
C THR A 51 17.93 -24.13 20.51
N ASN A 52 17.28 -24.20 19.34
CA ASN A 52 16.35 -25.27 18.93
C ASN A 52 15.04 -25.36 19.76
N ALA A 53 14.62 -24.29 20.44
CA ALA A 53 13.32 -24.24 21.12
C ALA A 53 12.15 -24.64 20.17
N THR A 54 11.34 -25.62 20.57
CA THR A 54 10.20 -26.11 19.77
C THR A 54 8.89 -26.12 20.54
N ALA A 55 8.03 -25.13 20.30
CA ALA A 55 6.68 -25.03 20.84
C ALA A 55 5.62 -25.28 19.77
N ASN A 56 4.60 -26.09 20.04
CA ASN A 56 3.48 -26.33 19.13
C ASN A 56 2.17 -26.17 19.93
N ALA A 57 1.03 -25.69 19.38
CA ALA A 57 -0.26 -25.69 20.07
C ALA A 57 -1.30 -26.47 19.28
N GLY A 58 -1.88 -27.53 19.83
CA GLY A 58 -2.65 -28.43 18.97
C GLY A 58 -3.69 -29.29 19.65
N ASN A 59 -4.48 -29.91 18.78
CA ASN A 59 -5.58 -30.84 19.08
C ASN A 59 -6.52 -30.28 20.16
N GLY A 60 -7.14 -29.14 19.88
CA GLY A 60 -7.67 -28.32 20.95
C GLY A 60 -8.75 -27.32 20.62
N PHE A 61 -9.02 -26.46 21.60
CA PHE A 61 -10.04 -25.41 21.56
C PHE A 61 -9.41 -24.01 21.73
N PHE A 62 -8.19 -23.89 22.28
CA PHE A 62 -7.61 -22.60 22.71
C PHE A 62 -6.09 -22.44 22.46
N SER A 63 -5.64 -22.37 21.20
CA SER A 63 -4.20 -22.34 20.85
C SER A 63 -3.38 -21.18 21.41
N GLY A 64 -2.07 -21.41 21.51
CA GLY A 64 -1.04 -20.38 21.63
C GLY A 64 0.35 -20.99 21.88
N ALA A 65 1.22 -21.01 20.87
CA ALA A 65 2.60 -21.53 20.97
C ALA A 65 3.67 -20.44 20.83
N ILE A 66 4.81 -20.55 21.54
CA ILE A 66 5.91 -19.57 21.51
C ILE A 66 7.30 -20.23 21.58
N SER A 67 8.24 -19.95 20.66
CA SER A 67 9.65 -20.41 20.74
C SER A 67 10.68 -19.29 20.57
N LEU A 68 11.74 -19.30 21.38
CA LEU A 68 12.78 -18.26 21.39
C LEU A 68 14.19 -18.87 21.33
N GLY A 69 14.99 -18.54 20.31
CA GLY A 69 16.38 -18.98 20.12
C GLY A 69 16.75 -19.20 18.64
N ALA A 70 18.04 -19.36 18.33
CA ALA A 70 18.44 -19.76 16.98
C ALA A 70 17.80 -21.12 16.62
N SER A 71 17.28 -21.23 15.40
CA SER A 71 16.44 -22.34 14.92
C SER A 71 15.16 -22.58 15.73
N ALA A 72 14.62 -21.55 16.42
CA ALA A 72 13.34 -21.65 17.14
C ALA A 72 12.18 -21.96 16.18
N ALA A 73 11.48 -23.07 16.42
CA ALA A 73 10.41 -23.55 15.56
C ALA A 73 9.09 -23.62 16.33
N THR A 74 8.05 -23.00 15.78
CA THR A 74 6.77 -22.82 16.47
C THR A 74 5.62 -23.21 15.59
N ALA A 75 4.63 -23.86 16.17
CA ALA A 75 3.60 -24.54 15.42
C ALA A 75 2.26 -24.44 16.11
N THR A 76 1.21 -24.70 15.34
CA THR A 76 -0.14 -24.67 15.85
C THR A 76 -1.06 -25.40 14.90
N THR A 77 -1.82 -26.33 15.45
CA THR A 77 -2.28 -27.50 14.71
C THR A 77 -3.63 -27.89 15.31
N PHE A 78 -4.68 -27.23 14.82
CA PHE A 78 -6.08 -27.47 15.22
C PHE A 78 -6.48 -26.98 16.65
N SER A 79 -6.32 -25.70 17.09
CA SER A 79 -7.00 -25.19 18.34
C SER A 79 -7.47 -23.70 18.42
N PHE A 80 -8.75 -23.39 18.68
CA PHE A 80 -9.87 -23.71 17.78
C PHE A 80 -9.41 -23.38 16.35
N LEU A 81 -8.52 -24.25 15.91
CA LEU A 81 -7.83 -24.18 14.65
C LEU A 81 -6.94 -22.91 14.46
N SER A 82 -6.11 -22.42 15.43
CA SER A 82 -5.28 -21.14 15.36
C SER A 82 -3.92 -21.12 16.16
N PHE A 83 -3.27 -19.93 16.41
CA PHE A 83 -2.05 -19.27 17.10
C PHE A 83 -0.53 -19.74 17.37
N ALA A 84 0.52 -19.20 16.69
CA ALA A 84 1.98 -19.42 17.05
C ALA A 84 2.99 -18.23 16.93
N VAL A 85 4.17 -18.29 17.58
CA VAL A 85 5.23 -17.23 17.60
C VAL A 85 6.69 -17.74 17.70
N ALA A 86 7.64 -17.30 16.86
CA ALA A 86 9.05 -17.72 16.87
C ALA A 86 10.07 -16.57 16.74
N ASN A 87 11.29 -16.74 17.26
CA ASN A 87 12.33 -15.70 17.22
C ASN A 87 13.74 -16.29 17.15
N GLY A 88 14.55 -15.88 16.17
CA GLY A 88 15.95 -16.26 15.98
C GLY A 88 16.35 -16.38 14.50
N GLU A 89 17.65 -16.51 14.21
CA GLU A 89 18.09 -16.96 12.89
C GLU A 89 17.48 -18.33 12.56
N GLN A 90 17.00 -18.50 11.33
CA GLN A 90 16.23 -19.67 10.87
C GLN A 90 14.93 -19.95 11.64
N ALA A 91 14.43 -19.01 12.45
CA ALA A 91 13.20 -19.23 13.19
C ALA A 91 12.00 -19.48 12.26
N ARG A 92 11.00 -20.19 12.77
CA ARG A 92 9.77 -20.57 12.05
C ARG A 92 8.59 -20.50 12.99
N ALA A 93 7.48 -19.82 12.69
CA ALA A 93 6.22 -20.04 13.44
C ALA A 93 5.03 -20.39 12.55
N SER A 94 3.96 -20.96 13.10
CA SER A 94 2.89 -21.37 12.19
C SER A 94 1.59 -21.73 12.84
N THR A 95 0.46 -21.34 12.24
CA THR A 95 -0.82 -22.02 12.48
C THR A 95 -1.24 -22.83 11.28
N LEU A 96 -2.12 -23.80 11.49
CA LEU A 96 -2.75 -24.60 10.44
C LEU A 96 -4.26 -24.33 10.41
N PRO A 97 -4.93 -24.60 9.27
CA PRO A 97 -6.23 -24.04 8.91
C PRO A 97 -7.31 -24.13 9.97
N GLY A 98 -8.23 -23.16 9.95
CA GLY A 98 -9.25 -22.97 10.96
C GLY A 98 -10.27 -21.87 10.72
N LEU A 99 -10.88 -21.36 11.80
CA LEU A 99 -11.75 -20.16 11.76
C LEU A 99 -10.94 -18.86 11.96
N LEU A 100 -9.85 -18.92 12.72
CA LEU A 100 -8.88 -17.85 12.92
C LEU A 100 -7.49 -18.46 12.79
N ASN A 101 -6.47 -17.67 12.47
CA ASN A 101 -5.11 -18.16 12.22
C ASN A 101 -4.15 -16.97 12.19
N PHE A 102 -2.93 -17.16 12.68
CA PHE A 102 -1.91 -16.11 12.88
C PHE A 102 -0.58 -16.75 13.26
N ALA A 103 0.55 -16.30 12.72
CA ALA A 103 1.85 -16.73 13.23
C ALA A 103 2.82 -15.56 13.38
N TRP A 104 3.90 -15.65 14.18
CA TRP A 104 4.95 -14.61 14.31
C TRP A 104 6.35 -15.13 13.97
N GLN A 105 7.19 -14.42 13.19
CA GLN A 105 8.64 -14.71 13.18
C GLN A 105 9.56 -13.49 12.96
N GLN A 106 10.76 -13.63 13.54
CA GLN A 106 11.81 -12.61 13.62
C GLN A 106 13.22 -13.22 13.48
N GLY A 107 14.14 -12.52 12.81
CA GLY A 107 15.44 -13.04 12.34
C GLY A 107 15.29 -13.74 10.98
N PRO A 108 16.34 -13.98 10.15
CA PRO A 108 16.23 -14.63 8.84
C PRO A 108 15.34 -15.88 8.80
N GLY A 109 14.13 -15.77 8.25
CA GLY A 109 13.14 -16.83 8.13
C GLY A 109 11.68 -16.38 8.04
N SER A 110 10.84 -17.04 8.85
CA SER A 110 9.58 -17.56 8.34
C SER A 110 8.42 -17.62 9.36
N SER A 111 7.17 -17.24 9.06
CA SER A 111 6.03 -17.83 9.83
C SER A 111 4.72 -17.85 9.05
N ALA A 112 3.84 -18.85 9.22
CA ALA A 112 2.79 -19.33 8.29
C ALA A 112 1.38 -19.58 8.90
N ALA A 113 0.29 -19.61 8.11
CA ALA A 113 -1.08 -19.84 8.60
C ALA A 113 -2.12 -20.09 7.47
N LEU A 114 -3.36 -20.51 7.78
CA LEU A 114 -4.41 -20.85 6.78
C LEU A 114 -5.91 -20.78 7.24
N GLY A 115 -6.32 -19.95 8.21
CA GLY A 115 -7.68 -20.00 8.86
C GLY A 115 -8.64 -18.81 8.66
N ALA A 116 -9.86 -19.16 8.24
CA ALA A 116 -10.83 -18.36 7.49
C ALA A 116 -10.23 -17.30 6.54
N LEU A 117 -9.13 -17.51 5.80
CA LEU A 117 -8.23 -18.65 5.60
C LEU A 117 -6.76 -18.16 5.76
N ASN A 118 -6.49 -17.20 6.66
CA ASN A 118 -5.27 -16.38 6.80
C ASN A 118 -3.94 -17.09 7.14
N PHE A 119 -2.88 -16.97 6.32
CA PHE A 119 -1.44 -16.84 6.68
C PHE A 119 -1.25 -15.69 7.75
N ALA A 120 -0.33 -15.56 8.77
CA ALA A 120 1.08 -16.01 9.04
C ALA A 120 1.98 -14.89 9.74
N ILE A 121 3.36 -14.81 9.68
CA ILE A 121 4.40 -13.66 9.77
C ILE A 121 5.92 -14.07 9.58
N GLY A 122 6.76 -13.64 8.60
CA GLY A 122 8.25 -13.93 8.61
C GLY A 122 9.25 -12.82 8.18
N MET A 123 10.41 -12.69 8.85
CA MET A 123 11.37 -11.54 8.82
C MET A 123 12.88 -11.90 8.59
N MET A 124 13.78 -10.89 8.56
CA MET A 124 15.19 -10.93 8.11
C MET A 124 15.91 -9.66 8.57
N MET A 125 16.98 -9.79 9.36
CA MET A 125 17.73 -8.63 9.85
C MET A 125 19.22 -8.93 9.88
N ASN A 126 20.01 -8.04 9.27
CA ASN A 126 21.48 -8.00 9.27
C ASN A 126 22.22 -9.26 8.77
N GLY A 127 21.56 -10.05 7.94
CA GLY A 127 22.18 -11.04 7.07
C GLY A 127 21.60 -11.00 5.66
N ALA A 128 22.26 -11.65 4.71
CA ALA A 128 21.59 -12.15 3.52
C ALA A 128 20.76 -13.40 3.87
N GLY A 129 19.65 -13.64 3.15
CA GLY A 129 18.68 -14.70 3.47
C GLY A 129 17.64 -14.29 4.54
N PRO A 130 16.44 -14.93 4.54
CA PRO A 130 15.27 -14.39 3.82
C PRO A 130 14.14 -13.87 4.74
N GLN A 131 13.24 -13.01 4.24
CA GLN A 131 12.04 -12.48 4.93
C GLN A 131 10.78 -12.66 4.08
N SER A 132 9.92 -13.61 4.48
CA SER A 132 8.75 -14.03 3.69
C SER A 132 7.44 -14.04 4.49
N THR A 133 6.46 -13.36 3.90
CA THR A 133 5.64 -12.33 4.54
C THR A 133 4.37 -12.00 3.67
N GLY A 134 3.20 -12.61 3.91
CA GLY A 134 1.86 -12.44 3.28
C GLY A 134 0.62 -13.21 3.88
N VAL A 135 -0.62 -12.66 4.05
CA VAL A 135 -1.83 -13.42 4.61
C VAL A 135 -2.63 -14.23 3.56
N ALA A 136 -3.54 -15.11 4.05
CA ALA A 136 -4.51 -15.92 3.29
C ALA A 136 -6.05 -15.78 3.55
N GLY A 137 -6.56 -14.70 4.16
CA GLY A 137 -7.99 -14.53 4.55
C GLY A 137 -9.06 -14.72 3.45
N LEU A 138 -10.07 -15.56 3.71
CA LEU A 138 -11.26 -15.88 2.89
C LEU A 138 -11.20 -15.63 1.35
N GLY A 139 -10.22 -16.06 0.54
CA GLY A 139 -8.96 -16.77 0.83
C GLY A 139 -7.76 -16.15 0.10
N ASN A 140 -7.13 -15.13 0.68
CA ASN A 140 -5.94 -14.45 0.16
C ASN A 140 -4.73 -15.45 -0.01
N ILE A 141 -3.56 -15.04 -0.50
CA ILE A 141 -2.22 -15.69 -0.34
C ILE A 141 -1.14 -14.63 -0.51
N ALA A 142 -0.02 -14.64 0.23
CA ALA A 142 1.11 -13.80 -0.20
C ALA A 142 2.48 -14.43 0.14
N LEU A 143 3.58 -13.94 -0.47
CA LEU A 143 4.91 -14.58 -0.44
C LEU A 143 6.05 -13.73 0.16
N GLN A 144 6.56 -12.73 -0.56
CA GLN A 144 7.73 -11.89 -0.18
C GLN A 144 9.09 -12.59 0.05
N ILE A 145 10.21 -11.92 -0.25
CA ILE A 145 11.60 -12.37 -0.03
C ILE A 145 12.54 -11.13 0.11
N GLY A 146 13.67 -11.27 0.81
CA GLY A 146 14.65 -10.19 1.02
C GLY A 146 14.21 -9.14 2.05
N PRO A 147 14.98 -8.08 2.31
CA PRO A 147 14.52 -6.94 3.11
C PRO A 147 13.25 -6.36 2.46
N GLY A 148 12.09 -6.58 3.08
CA GLY A 148 10.84 -6.38 2.38
C GLY A 148 9.60 -6.30 3.25
N THR A 149 8.58 -5.68 2.70
CA THR A 149 7.21 -5.61 3.21
C THR A 149 6.24 -5.91 2.05
N MET A 150 5.04 -6.37 2.37
CA MET A 150 4.07 -6.99 1.45
C MET A 150 2.68 -6.37 1.61
N THR A 151 1.68 -7.18 2.02
CA THR A 151 0.25 -6.88 2.35
C THR A 151 -0.80 -7.30 1.33
N ASN A 152 -1.99 -7.72 1.80
CA ASN A 152 -2.85 -8.65 1.05
C ASN A 152 -4.24 -8.94 1.70
N ILE A 153 -5.17 -7.97 1.76
CA ILE A 153 -6.25 -7.96 2.77
C ILE A 153 -7.63 -8.26 2.19
N GLY A 154 -8.46 -9.02 2.91
CA GLY A 154 -9.88 -9.19 2.59
C GLY A 154 -10.13 -10.61 2.13
N SER A 155 -10.47 -10.79 0.86
CA SER A 155 -10.78 -12.07 0.24
C SER A 155 -10.06 -12.29 -1.09
N LEU A 156 -9.42 -13.45 -1.27
CA LEU A 156 -8.84 -13.90 -2.54
C LEU A 156 -7.74 -13.00 -3.15
N ASN A 157 -7.09 -12.15 -2.35
CA ASN A 157 -5.99 -11.29 -2.82
C ASN A 157 -4.67 -12.08 -2.92
N LEU A 158 -3.75 -11.68 -3.81
CA LEU A 158 -2.41 -12.23 -3.95
C LEU A 158 -1.31 -11.16 -3.93
N THR A 159 -0.24 -11.32 -3.16
CA THR A 159 0.96 -10.48 -3.30
C THR A 159 2.31 -11.22 -3.27
N LEU A 160 3.27 -10.69 -4.04
CA LEU A 160 4.60 -11.29 -4.32
C LEU A 160 5.69 -10.23 -4.40
N ALA A 161 6.81 -10.38 -3.70
CA ALA A 161 7.86 -9.37 -3.65
C ALA A 161 9.24 -9.97 -3.44
N SER A 162 10.25 -9.22 -3.87
CA SER A 162 11.64 -9.61 -3.68
C SER A 162 12.54 -8.38 -3.71
N ALA A 163 13.38 -8.24 -2.69
CA ALA A 163 14.64 -7.50 -2.72
C ALA A 163 15.76 -8.51 -2.99
N LEU A 164 16.49 -8.36 -4.10
CA LEU A 164 17.37 -9.40 -4.65
C LEU A 164 18.86 -9.03 -4.71
N ALA A 165 19.22 -7.77 -4.98
CA ALA A 165 20.59 -7.28 -4.86
C ALA A 165 20.72 -5.98 -4.04
N GLY A 166 19.62 -5.27 -3.81
CA GLY A 166 19.56 -4.10 -2.92
C GLY A 166 19.53 -4.41 -1.42
N ASP A 167 20.08 -3.48 -0.65
CA ASP A 167 19.66 -3.14 0.72
C ASP A 167 18.23 -2.53 0.77
N GLY A 168 17.74 -2.08 -0.40
CA GLY A 168 16.43 -1.51 -0.62
C GLY A 168 15.25 -2.33 -0.08
N SER A 169 14.31 -1.63 0.56
CA SER A 169 13.09 -2.23 1.09
C SER A 169 11.97 -2.29 0.04
N LYS A 170 11.11 -3.31 0.16
CA LYS A 170 9.90 -3.51 -0.64
C LYS A 170 8.63 -3.14 0.13
N ALA A 171 7.57 -2.76 -0.58
CA ALA A 171 6.18 -2.76 -0.09
C ALA A 171 5.25 -3.33 -1.18
N THR A 172 4.35 -4.27 -0.87
CA THR A 172 3.65 -5.03 -1.94
C THR A 172 2.24 -5.41 -1.56
N ASN A 173 1.32 -4.50 -1.81
CA ASN A 173 0.07 -4.45 -1.10
C ASN A 173 -1.11 -4.86 -1.99
N ALA A 174 -2.02 -5.68 -1.49
CA ALA A 174 -3.35 -5.87 -2.07
C ALA A 174 -4.45 -5.73 -1.01
N GLY A 175 -5.67 -5.40 -1.42
CA GLY A 175 -6.79 -5.22 -0.50
C GLY A 175 -8.16 -5.18 -1.16
N GLY A 176 -9.13 -5.95 -0.66
CA GLY A 176 -10.49 -6.04 -1.18
C GLY A 176 -10.83 -7.48 -1.60
N PHE A 177 -11.39 -7.66 -2.79
CA PHE A 177 -11.69 -8.97 -3.37
C PHE A 177 -10.84 -9.26 -4.63
N GLY A 178 -10.05 -10.34 -4.64
CA GLY A 178 -9.44 -10.87 -5.86
C GLY A 178 -8.31 -10.02 -6.47
N ASN A 179 -7.59 -9.20 -5.68
CA ASN A 179 -6.61 -8.25 -6.20
C ASN A 179 -5.17 -8.79 -6.16
N LEU A 180 -4.30 -8.33 -7.06
CA LEU A 180 -2.90 -8.77 -7.23
C LEU A 180 -1.89 -7.63 -7.03
N ALA A 181 -0.81 -7.81 -6.26
CA ALA A 181 0.37 -6.94 -6.38
C ALA A 181 1.72 -7.66 -6.41
N LEU A 182 2.62 -7.19 -7.28
CA LEU A 182 3.95 -7.73 -7.55
C LEU A 182 5.00 -6.63 -7.37
N ASN A 183 6.09 -6.85 -6.63
CA ASN A 183 7.17 -5.87 -6.45
C ASN A 183 8.57 -6.52 -6.45
N VAL A 184 9.24 -6.47 -7.59
CA VAL A 184 10.46 -7.24 -7.88
C VAL A 184 11.62 -6.31 -8.24
N GLY A 185 12.82 -6.57 -7.73
CA GLY A 185 14.05 -5.80 -8.03
C GLY A 185 14.77 -5.43 -6.74
N ASP A 186 15.22 -4.18 -6.61
CA ASP A 186 16.04 -3.76 -5.46
C ASP A 186 15.29 -2.94 -4.42
N ALA A 187 14.55 -1.89 -4.80
CA ALA A 187 13.63 -1.16 -3.91
C ALA A 187 12.23 -0.98 -4.55
N GLY A 188 11.32 -0.26 -3.88
CA GLY A 188 10.06 0.22 -4.48
C GLY A 188 8.77 -0.26 -3.82
N THR A 189 7.63 0.08 -4.42
CA THR A 189 6.28 -0.21 -3.92
C THR A 189 5.36 -0.69 -5.04
N ALA A 190 4.59 -1.75 -4.80
CA ALA A 190 3.38 -2.06 -5.56
C ALA A 190 2.16 -2.11 -4.63
N TRP A 191 1.00 -1.66 -5.09
CA TRP A 191 -0.18 -1.49 -4.24
C TRP A 191 -1.47 -1.61 -5.06
N THR A 192 -2.41 -2.45 -4.66
CA THR A 192 -3.73 -2.57 -5.29
C THR A 192 -4.84 -2.52 -4.25
N GLN A 193 -5.96 -1.88 -4.57
CA GLN A 193 -7.15 -1.91 -3.71
C GLN A 193 -8.47 -1.92 -4.50
N GLY A 194 -9.32 -2.91 -4.26
CA GLY A 194 -10.71 -2.91 -4.68
C GLY A 194 -11.21 -4.29 -5.10
N PHE A 195 -11.61 -4.44 -6.35
CA PHE A 195 -12.15 -5.68 -6.91
C PHE A 195 -11.41 -6.03 -8.19
N PHE A 196 -10.77 -7.21 -8.23
CA PHE A 196 -10.05 -7.73 -9.41
C PHE A 196 -9.01 -6.75 -9.99
N SER A 197 -8.29 -5.99 -9.15
CA SER A 197 -7.31 -4.98 -9.58
C SER A 197 -5.86 -5.44 -9.39
N SER A 198 -4.94 -5.03 -10.26
CA SER A 198 -3.53 -5.46 -10.28
C SER A 198 -2.52 -4.32 -10.22
N ALA A 199 -1.40 -4.51 -9.49
CA ALA A 199 -0.31 -3.53 -9.42
C ALA A 199 1.06 -4.20 -9.51
N THR A 200 1.89 -3.83 -10.49
CA THR A 200 3.16 -4.53 -10.77
C THR A 200 4.34 -3.56 -10.84
N ASN A 201 5.25 -3.61 -9.88
CA ASN A 201 6.55 -2.96 -9.96
C ASN A 201 7.63 -3.99 -10.30
N PHE A 202 8.37 -3.80 -11.39
CA PHE A 202 9.32 -4.77 -11.90
C PHE A 202 10.64 -4.13 -12.32
N LEU A 203 11.72 -4.51 -11.62
CA LEU A 203 13.11 -4.10 -11.84
C LEU A 203 13.32 -2.58 -11.85
N GLY A 204 12.77 -1.92 -10.83
CA GLY A 204 13.03 -0.50 -10.56
C GLY A 204 12.52 -0.08 -9.18
N ASP A 205 13.17 0.92 -8.58
CA ASP A 205 12.67 1.61 -7.39
C ASP A 205 11.57 2.59 -7.78
N SER A 206 10.32 2.16 -7.73
CA SER A 206 9.17 2.94 -8.21
C SER A 206 7.90 2.60 -7.44
N ILE A 207 6.92 3.49 -7.49
CA ILE A 207 5.64 3.38 -6.78
C ILE A 207 4.53 3.06 -7.78
N VAL A 208 3.92 1.89 -7.66
CA VAL A 208 2.87 1.40 -8.54
C VAL A 208 1.57 1.21 -7.75
N ARG A 209 0.46 1.80 -8.21
CA ARG A 209 -0.83 1.84 -7.48
C ARG A 209 -2.03 1.59 -8.38
N ALA A 210 -2.88 0.61 -8.07
CA ALA A 210 -4.18 0.43 -8.71
C ALA A 210 -5.31 0.57 -7.66
N GLN A 211 -6.36 1.33 -7.96
CA GLN A 211 -7.54 1.40 -7.10
C GLN A 211 -8.83 1.41 -7.90
N GLY A 212 -9.72 0.47 -7.61
CA GLY A 212 -11.06 0.43 -8.22
C GLY A 212 -11.56 -0.98 -8.53
N ILE A 213 -12.35 -1.08 -9.60
CA ILE A 213 -12.88 -2.34 -10.12
C ILE A 213 -12.23 -2.62 -11.48
N LEU A 214 -11.56 -3.77 -11.63
CA LEU A 214 -10.81 -4.11 -12.85
C LEU A 214 -9.76 -3.05 -13.23
N THR A 215 -9.00 -2.53 -12.25
CA THR A 215 -7.96 -1.52 -12.48
C THR A 215 -6.56 -2.13 -12.46
N ALA A 216 -5.65 -1.57 -13.26
CA ALA A 216 -4.30 -2.10 -13.43
C ALA A 216 -3.25 -0.98 -13.39
N ALA A 217 -2.10 -1.25 -12.79
CA ALA A 217 -0.95 -0.35 -12.79
C ALA A 217 0.36 -1.15 -12.97
N GLY A 218 1.29 -0.68 -13.80
CA GLY A 218 2.55 -1.41 -14.06
C GLY A 218 3.77 -0.51 -14.31
N ASN A 219 4.85 -0.70 -13.57
CA ASN A 219 6.18 -0.18 -13.87
C ASN A 219 7.09 -1.34 -14.30
N ILE A 220 7.71 -1.24 -15.49
CA ILE A 220 8.70 -2.20 -15.99
C ILE A 220 9.95 -1.43 -16.38
N LEU A 221 11.00 -1.60 -15.57
CA LEU A 221 12.31 -0.95 -15.67
C LEU A 221 12.29 0.57 -15.49
N GLY A 222 13.29 1.05 -14.73
CA GLY A 222 13.48 2.47 -14.42
C GLY A 222 12.96 2.87 -13.03
N ASN A 223 13.52 3.95 -12.51
CA ASN A 223 13.47 4.36 -11.11
C ASN A 223 12.77 5.72 -10.92
N GLY A 224 12.28 5.99 -9.71
CA GLY A 224 11.58 7.23 -9.36
C GLY A 224 10.18 7.37 -9.96
N ASN A 225 9.63 6.34 -10.62
CA ASN A 225 8.34 6.43 -11.29
C ASN A 225 7.18 6.35 -10.29
N THR A 226 6.12 7.10 -10.56
CA THR A 226 4.82 7.00 -9.87
C THR A 226 3.78 6.60 -10.92
N VAL A 227 3.43 5.32 -10.95
CA VAL A 227 2.41 4.76 -11.86
C VAL A 227 1.14 4.52 -11.06
N SER A 228 0.05 5.18 -11.41
CA SER A 228 -1.21 5.10 -10.66
C SER A 228 -2.43 4.98 -11.56
N SER A 229 -3.30 4.01 -11.28
CA SER A 229 -4.68 3.98 -11.75
C SER A 229 -5.56 4.34 -10.56
N TRP A 230 -6.06 5.58 -10.51
CA TRP A 230 -6.69 6.14 -9.31
C TRP A 230 -7.79 7.17 -9.59
N GLY A 231 -8.82 7.15 -8.76
CA GLY A 231 -9.92 8.11 -8.75
C GLY A 231 -10.81 7.93 -7.52
N PRO A 232 -12.05 8.46 -7.53
CA PRO A 232 -13.00 8.28 -6.44
C PRO A 232 -13.36 6.80 -6.37
N PHE A 233 -13.08 6.16 -5.23
CA PHE A 233 -13.51 4.78 -4.99
C PHE A 233 -15.03 4.77 -4.68
N PRO A 234 -15.84 3.86 -5.27
CA PRO A 234 -15.47 2.75 -6.15
C PRO A 234 -15.51 3.06 -7.66
N ASN A 235 -15.84 4.30 -8.05
CA ASN A 235 -16.14 4.74 -9.42
C ASN A 235 -14.99 4.56 -10.44
N THR A 236 -13.76 4.31 -9.99
CA THR A 236 -12.63 4.03 -10.88
C THR A 236 -12.76 2.61 -11.43
N THR A 237 -13.04 2.49 -12.73
CA THR A 237 -13.35 1.21 -13.36
C THR A 237 -12.55 1.03 -14.66
N LEU A 238 -12.16 -0.20 -14.99
CA LEU A 238 -11.45 -0.56 -16.24
C LEU A 238 -10.34 0.43 -16.62
N SER A 239 -9.48 0.79 -15.67
CA SER A 239 -8.48 1.86 -15.83
C SER A 239 -7.06 1.28 -15.69
N LEU A 240 -6.16 1.68 -16.58
CA LEU A 240 -4.83 1.09 -16.76
C LEU A 240 -3.74 2.17 -16.83
N ALA A 241 -2.78 2.13 -15.91
CA ALA A 241 -1.58 2.98 -15.94
C ALA A 241 -0.31 2.15 -16.19
N PHE A 242 0.61 2.62 -17.04
CA PHE A 242 1.90 1.94 -17.22
C PHE A 242 3.10 2.86 -17.49
N ASN A 243 4.28 2.44 -17.04
CA ASN A 243 5.58 3.02 -17.40
C ASN A 243 6.53 1.90 -17.84
N PHE A 244 7.09 2.00 -19.04
CA PHE A 244 8.06 1.06 -19.59
C PHE A 244 9.36 1.79 -19.99
N PHE A 245 10.49 1.29 -19.49
CA PHE A 245 11.84 1.79 -19.85
C PHE A 245 12.02 3.30 -19.60
N GLY A 246 11.56 3.80 -18.46
CA GLY A 246 11.56 5.24 -18.19
C GLY A 246 11.77 5.59 -16.72
N ASP A 247 12.32 6.76 -16.45
CA ASP A 247 12.72 7.22 -15.12
C ASP A 247 12.01 8.52 -14.70
N ASN A 248 11.64 8.62 -13.44
CA ASN A 248 11.00 9.80 -12.83
C ASN A 248 9.69 10.24 -13.52
N ASN A 249 8.94 9.31 -14.14
CA ASN A 249 7.65 9.58 -14.76
C ASN A 249 6.50 9.50 -13.76
N THR A 250 5.54 10.40 -13.86
CA THR A 250 4.26 10.36 -13.14
C THR A 250 3.16 10.00 -14.13
N VAL A 251 2.69 8.75 -14.09
CA VAL A 251 1.62 8.23 -14.98
C VAL A 251 0.36 8.04 -14.16
N THR A 252 -0.74 8.68 -14.55
CA THR A 252 -2.01 8.67 -13.84
C THR A 252 -3.17 8.32 -14.78
N ALA A 253 -3.66 7.08 -14.71
CA ALA A 253 -4.96 6.73 -15.27
C ALA A 253 -6.05 7.16 -14.26
N GLY A 254 -6.94 8.05 -14.71
CA GLY A 254 -7.91 8.73 -13.86
C GLY A 254 -9.29 8.09 -13.87
N TRP A 255 -10.32 8.92 -13.99
CA TRP A 255 -11.67 8.55 -13.61
C TRP A 255 -12.36 7.84 -14.80
N GLY A 256 -12.18 6.53 -14.87
CA GLY A 256 -12.84 5.64 -15.83
C GLY A 256 -14.38 5.59 -15.70
N PRO A 257 -15.06 4.78 -16.53
CA PRO A 257 -14.54 3.61 -17.25
C PRO A 257 -13.54 3.93 -18.38
N PHE A 258 -12.59 3.00 -18.62
CA PHE A 258 -11.64 3.06 -19.73
C PHE A 258 -10.71 4.29 -19.75
N ALA A 259 -10.08 4.64 -18.63
CA ALA A 259 -8.95 5.57 -18.61
C ALA A 259 -7.63 4.78 -18.77
N ILE A 260 -6.86 5.05 -19.83
CA ILE A 260 -5.54 4.44 -20.07
C ILE A 260 -4.47 5.53 -20.13
N ALA A 261 -3.40 5.39 -19.33
CA ALA A 261 -2.26 6.29 -19.30
C ALA A 261 -0.94 5.50 -19.43
N GLY A 262 -0.03 5.94 -20.31
CA GLY A 262 1.19 5.19 -20.62
C GLY A 262 2.43 6.06 -20.86
N ALA A 263 3.55 5.70 -20.23
CA ALA A 263 4.88 6.19 -20.56
C ALA A 263 5.70 5.04 -21.19
N ILE A 264 6.36 5.30 -22.32
CA ILE A 264 7.27 4.37 -22.99
C ILE A 264 8.53 5.13 -23.43
N SER A 265 9.71 4.73 -22.93
CA SER A 265 11.00 5.35 -23.23
C SER A 265 11.00 6.87 -22.97
N GLN A 266 10.48 7.26 -21.81
CA GLN A 266 10.35 8.65 -21.38
C GLN A 266 11.11 8.88 -20.08
N SER A 267 11.50 10.12 -19.81
CA SER A 267 11.93 10.54 -18.48
C SER A 267 11.33 11.88 -18.09
N LEU A 268 11.09 12.09 -16.80
CA LEU A 268 10.56 13.33 -16.23
C LEU A 268 9.23 13.80 -16.86
N LYS A 269 8.35 12.87 -17.26
CA LYS A 269 7.02 13.17 -17.83
C LYS A 269 5.89 12.99 -16.83
N THR A 270 4.93 13.92 -16.87
CA THR A 270 3.63 13.76 -16.22
C THR A 270 2.58 13.48 -17.29
N ILE A 271 1.92 12.32 -17.20
CA ILE A 271 0.92 11.83 -18.16
C ILE A 271 -0.35 11.51 -17.37
N THR A 272 -1.45 12.23 -17.63
CA THR A 272 -2.63 12.21 -16.74
C THR A 272 -3.93 12.12 -17.54
N ARG A 273 -4.54 10.93 -17.51
CA ARG A 273 -5.78 10.60 -18.21
C ARG A 273 -7.00 10.71 -17.29
N SER A 274 -7.40 11.92 -16.93
CA SER A 274 -8.50 12.17 -15.96
C SER A 274 -9.90 11.71 -16.42
N LEU A 275 -10.09 11.38 -17.70
CA LEU A 275 -11.37 11.04 -18.33
C LEU A 275 -11.21 9.80 -19.23
N PRO A 276 -12.30 9.09 -19.57
CA PRO A 276 -12.28 7.98 -20.53
C PRO A 276 -11.48 8.29 -21.80
N GLY A 277 -10.71 7.31 -22.29
CA GLY A 277 -9.78 7.42 -23.40
C GLY A 277 -8.35 7.03 -23.04
N ILE A 278 -7.45 7.20 -24.00
CA ILE A 278 -6.04 6.79 -23.97
C ILE A 278 -5.15 8.03 -24.01
N ASP A 279 -4.05 8.02 -23.25
CA ASP A 279 -2.94 8.97 -23.34
C ASP A 279 -1.62 8.19 -23.22
N ILE A 280 -0.84 8.13 -24.30
CA ILE A 280 0.47 7.45 -24.32
C ILE A 280 1.52 8.44 -24.81
N ASN A 281 2.53 8.72 -23.98
CA ASN A 281 3.56 9.74 -24.24
C ASN A 281 3.00 11.14 -24.60
N GLY A 282 1.77 11.48 -24.18
CA GLY A 282 1.07 12.72 -24.56
C GLY A 282 0.18 12.60 -25.81
N VAL A 283 0.17 11.44 -26.48
CA VAL A 283 -0.70 11.16 -27.63
C VAL A 283 -2.07 10.71 -27.12
N ILE A 284 -3.06 11.59 -27.24
CA ILE A 284 -4.42 11.39 -26.72
C ILE A 284 -5.37 10.81 -27.78
N ALA A 285 -6.13 9.78 -27.42
CA ALA A 285 -7.21 9.21 -28.23
C ALA A 285 -8.47 8.88 -27.41
N GLY A 286 -9.64 8.82 -28.05
CA GLY A 286 -10.83 8.17 -27.48
C GLY A 286 -11.55 8.88 -26.31
N GLY A 287 -11.47 10.21 -26.20
CA GLY A 287 -12.30 10.98 -25.27
C GLY A 287 -13.50 11.65 -25.96
N ALA A 288 -14.63 11.81 -25.26
CA ALA A 288 -15.86 12.43 -25.78
C ALA A 288 -15.68 13.88 -26.30
N ALA A 289 -14.59 14.55 -25.93
CA ALA A 289 -14.22 15.87 -26.46
C ALA A 289 -13.76 15.87 -27.94
N ALA A 290 -13.53 14.71 -28.55
CA ALA A 290 -13.02 14.59 -29.92
C ALA A 290 -14.08 14.82 -31.03
N VAL A 291 -15.36 15.00 -30.67
CA VAL A 291 -16.46 15.32 -31.60
C VAL A 291 -17.04 16.71 -31.31
N GLY A 292 -16.18 17.73 -31.34
CA GLY A 292 -16.54 19.11 -31.01
C GLY A 292 -15.80 20.15 -31.87
N SER A 293 -16.53 20.78 -32.79
CA SER A 293 -16.16 22.04 -33.44
C SER A 293 -14.89 22.09 -34.31
N SER A 294 -14.76 21.15 -35.26
CA SER A 294 -14.19 21.49 -36.58
C SER A 294 -15.14 22.39 -37.41
N LYS A 295 -15.85 23.32 -36.75
CA LYS A 295 -16.56 24.41 -37.42
C LYS A 295 -15.51 25.44 -37.82
N GLN A 296 -14.81 25.11 -38.90
CA GLN A 296 -13.89 25.99 -39.60
C GLN A 296 -14.56 27.35 -39.77
N VAL A 297 -14.09 28.35 -39.02
CA VAL A 297 -14.59 29.72 -39.14
C VAL A 297 -14.07 30.23 -40.47
N ALA A 298 -14.88 30.10 -41.51
CA ALA A 298 -14.63 30.73 -42.79
C ALA A 298 -14.52 32.23 -42.54
N THR A 299 -13.29 32.75 -42.62
CA THR A 299 -13.03 34.19 -42.61
C THR A 299 -13.83 34.81 -43.75
N PRO A 300 -14.79 35.72 -43.48
CA PRO A 300 -15.54 36.35 -44.55
C PRO A 300 -14.55 37.10 -45.44
N ALA A 301 -14.55 36.77 -46.73
CA ALA A 301 -13.74 37.49 -47.70
C ALA A 301 -14.17 38.96 -47.69
N ALA A 302 -13.22 39.86 -47.44
CA ALA A 302 -13.48 41.30 -47.46
C ALA A 302 -13.74 41.74 -48.90
N ALA A 303 -15.02 41.78 -49.29
CA ALA A 303 -15.44 42.37 -50.55
C ALA A 303 -15.15 43.88 -50.52
N SER A 304 -14.03 44.27 -51.12
CA SER A 304 -13.73 45.66 -51.42
C SER A 304 -14.56 46.08 -52.63
N ASP A 305 -15.64 46.81 -52.40
CA ASP A 305 -16.36 47.49 -53.48
C ASP A 305 -16.65 48.95 -53.11
N GLY A 306 -16.62 49.81 -54.12
CA GLY A 306 -16.56 51.26 -53.94
C GLY A 306 -17.92 51.90 -53.74
N SER A 307 -17.96 53.02 -52.99
CA SER A 307 -19.12 53.91 -53.00
C SER A 307 -18.69 55.36 -53.13
N ALA A 308 -19.21 56.02 -54.16
CA ALA A 308 -19.09 57.44 -54.40
C ALA A 308 -20.43 57.99 -54.91
N SER A 309 -20.70 59.26 -54.60
CA SER A 309 -21.79 60.08 -55.14
C SER A 309 -23.24 59.83 -54.63
N ALA A 310 -23.61 60.65 -53.65
CA ALA A 310 -24.75 61.59 -53.67
C ALA A 310 -26.23 61.13 -53.76
N ALA A 311 -27.05 61.88 -52.98
CA ALA A 311 -28.45 62.30 -53.27
C ALA A 311 -29.59 61.24 -53.20
N THR A 312 -30.85 61.55 -52.81
CA THR A 312 -31.44 62.74 -52.15
C THR A 312 -32.90 62.44 -51.69
N THR A 313 -33.28 62.78 -50.44
CA THR A 313 -34.69 62.94 -49.89
C THR A 313 -35.64 61.71 -49.93
N THR A 314 -36.75 61.56 -49.16
CA THR A 314 -37.37 62.26 -48.00
C THR A 314 -38.38 61.36 -47.26
N ALA A 315 -38.42 61.44 -45.92
CA ALA A 315 -39.60 61.27 -45.02
C ALA A 315 -40.42 59.92 -45.07
N SER A 316 -41.26 59.51 -44.11
CA SER A 316 -41.80 60.10 -42.85
C SER A 316 -42.11 59.02 -41.80
N ALA A 317 -42.19 59.38 -40.51
CA ALA A 317 -42.82 58.63 -39.38
C ALA A 317 -42.23 57.24 -39.02
N ALA A 318 -42.31 56.70 -37.79
CA ALA A 318 -42.51 57.20 -36.41
C ALA A 318 -41.88 56.14 -35.45
N GLY A 319 -41.57 56.33 -34.17
CA GLY A 319 -41.67 57.48 -33.25
C GLY A 319 -41.39 57.04 -31.79
N THR A 320 -41.33 58.01 -30.86
CA THR A 320 -41.31 57.86 -29.37
C THR A 320 -40.13 57.20 -28.62
N LYS A 321 -39.69 57.90 -27.55
CA LYS A 321 -39.01 57.44 -26.30
C LYS A 321 -37.56 56.91 -26.46
N LYS A 322 -36.47 57.52 -25.93
CA LYS A 322 -36.19 58.50 -24.85
C LYS A 322 -36.18 57.98 -23.40
N ALA A 323 -35.07 57.35 -23.00
CA ALA A 323 -34.35 57.49 -21.71
C ALA A 323 -32.97 56.77 -21.87
N THR A 324 -31.76 57.27 -21.55
CA THR A 324 -31.20 58.31 -20.66
C THR A 324 -30.67 57.77 -19.31
N SER A 325 -29.37 57.97 -19.08
CA SER A 325 -28.61 57.69 -17.85
C SER A 325 -28.32 56.20 -17.54
N SER A 326 -27.26 55.84 -16.79
CA SER A 326 -26.30 56.69 -16.05
C SER A 326 -24.86 56.16 -16.10
N ARG A 327 -23.88 57.03 -15.77
CA ARG A 327 -22.54 56.64 -15.31
C ARG A 327 -22.60 56.41 -13.79
N GLY A 328 -22.02 55.31 -13.30
CA GLY A 328 -21.78 55.07 -11.87
C GLY A 328 -20.28 55.07 -11.56
N ASN A 329 -19.80 56.05 -10.79
CA ASN A 329 -18.40 56.07 -10.33
C ASN A 329 -18.22 55.12 -9.14
N GLY A 330 -17.11 54.39 -9.14
CA GLY A 330 -16.79 53.29 -8.20
C GLY A 330 -16.52 53.65 -6.74
N GLN A 331 -15.86 52.73 -6.04
CA GLN A 331 -15.34 52.93 -4.68
C GLN A 331 -13.88 52.49 -4.56
N LYS A 332 -13.19 53.04 -3.55
CA LYS A 332 -11.78 52.78 -3.22
C LYS A 332 -11.67 52.15 -1.83
N ARG A 333 -10.48 51.57 -1.57
CA ARG A 333 -9.94 51.10 -0.27
C ARG A 333 -10.59 49.82 0.31
N ALA A 334 -9.97 49.12 1.26
CA ALA A 334 -8.55 48.78 1.56
C ALA A 334 -8.49 48.13 2.96
N THR A 335 -7.41 47.40 3.28
CA THR A 335 -6.99 46.95 4.64
C THR A 335 -7.96 45.99 5.36
N SER A 336 -7.55 45.06 6.22
CA SER A 336 -6.21 44.54 6.59
C SER A 336 -6.35 43.12 7.17
N PRO A 337 -5.27 42.33 7.31
CA PRO A 337 -5.31 41.01 7.94
C PRO A 337 -5.34 41.07 9.48
N SER A 338 -5.83 40.00 10.13
CA SER A 338 -5.80 39.80 11.58
C SER A 338 -5.07 38.48 11.95
N PRO A 339 -4.16 38.47 12.94
CA PRO A 339 -3.33 37.31 13.25
C PRO A 339 -3.73 36.56 14.54
N SER A 340 -3.13 35.37 14.71
CA SER A 340 -2.69 34.74 15.97
C SER A 340 -3.55 34.80 17.24
N SER A 341 -3.94 33.63 17.74
CA SER A 341 -4.08 33.36 19.18
C SER A 341 -3.05 32.32 19.63
N GLY A 342 -1.95 32.79 20.20
CA GLY A 342 -1.04 31.95 21.00
C GLY A 342 -1.44 32.02 22.47
N ASN A 343 -1.27 30.94 23.22
CA ASN A 343 -1.25 30.99 24.69
C ASN A 343 -0.02 30.26 25.22
N SER A 344 0.56 30.71 26.32
CA SER A 344 1.94 30.36 26.69
C SER A 344 2.19 30.34 28.19
N SER A 345 3.28 29.68 28.60
CA SER A 345 3.85 29.65 29.96
C SER A 345 3.04 28.82 30.99
N LYS A 346 3.58 28.39 32.15
CA LYS A 346 4.90 28.62 32.81
C LYS A 346 5.19 27.54 33.88
N GLY A 347 6.43 27.46 34.37
CA GLY A 347 6.84 26.66 35.55
C GLY A 347 7.36 25.26 35.18
N VAL A 348 8.61 24.82 35.38
CA VAL A 348 9.73 25.18 36.29
C VAL A 348 9.57 24.72 37.75
N ALA A 349 10.25 23.62 38.12
CA ALA A 349 10.99 23.49 39.38
C ALA A 349 12.00 22.32 39.33
N LYS A 350 13.12 22.47 40.03
CA LYS A 350 14.14 21.42 40.23
C LYS A 350 13.71 20.46 41.34
N SER A 351 14.22 19.23 41.33
CA SER A 351 14.65 18.57 42.56
C SER A 351 15.84 17.67 42.29
N ALA A 352 16.87 17.78 43.13
CA ALA A 352 18.02 16.89 43.13
C ALA A 352 18.16 16.31 44.53
N ARG A 353 18.52 15.03 44.64
CA ARG A 353 18.87 14.43 45.93
C ARG A 353 20.05 13.46 45.75
N ALA A 354 21.05 13.63 46.59
CA ALA A 354 22.24 12.79 46.67
C ALA A 354 22.33 12.11 48.04
N GLY A 355 23.17 11.08 48.12
CA GLY A 355 23.35 10.25 49.33
C GLY A 355 22.39 9.04 49.38
N SER A 356 22.75 7.92 50.02
CA SER A 356 23.93 7.70 50.88
C SER A 356 24.55 6.31 50.70
N SER A 357 25.71 6.10 51.32
CA SER A 357 26.57 4.93 51.25
C SER A 357 26.04 3.67 51.94
N GLY A 358 26.43 2.49 51.44
CA GLY A 358 26.50 1.22 52.18
C GLY A 358 27.79 0.48 51.84
N LYS A 359 28.55 0.02 52.84
CA LYS A 359 29.87 -0.64 52.68
C LYS A 359 30.09 -1.67 53.80
N LYS A 360 30.90 -2.70 53.51
CA LYS A 360 31.12 -3.96 54.27
C LYS A 360 30.04 -5.04 53.99
N SER A 361 30.34 -6.34 54.13
CA SER A 361 31.59 -6.97 54.59
C SER A 361 32.02 -8.11 53.66
N ALA A 362 33.29 -8.52 53.76
CA ALA A 362 33.75 -9.83 53.30
C ALA A 362 33.54 -10.89 54.39
N ASN A 363 33.20 -12.11 53.97
CA ASN A 363 34.04 -13.30 54.11
C ASN A 363 33.60 -14.36 53.08
#